data_AF-A0A0S7ZX29-F1
#
_entry.id   AF-A0A0S7ZX29-F1
#
_cell.length_a   1.000
_cell.length_b   1.000
_cell.length_c   1.000
_cell.angle_alpha   90.00
_cell.angle_beta   90.00
_cell.angle_gamma   90.00
#
_symmetry.space_group_name_H-M   'P 1'
#
loop_
_entity.id
_entity.type
_entity.pdbx_description
1 polymer ?
#
loop_
_entity_poly.entity_id
_entity_poly.type
_entity_poly.pdbx_seq_one_letter_code
_entity_poly.pdbx_strand_id
1 'polypeptide(L)'
;MRPGSYSTDPFTDLLFNALLGITFLFLIAIMFMNPIAKAGNVSLKAEYLITITWPDNRPDDVDIWMQDPHGEVLSYLNKDAGWLHLDRDDQGNITDTVIIEGREVVYPVNQEVVTIRGIIGGEYTLNLYYYENRSNLPVTEVNPSLELVYYDEVVLERVDVEKTVLRFTLSGDGKFQNINHNPKTLTNYNLEVRN
;
A
#
# COMPACT_ATOMS: atom_id res chain seq x y z
N MET A 1 -3.53 8.74 -83.52
CA MET A 1 -3.05 8.60 -82.13
C MET A 1 -2.04 7.46 -82.10
N ARG A 2 -0.78 7.72 -81.73
CA ARG A 2 0.20 6.65 -81.47
C ARG A 2 0.05 6.21 -80.01
N PRO A 3 -0.02 4.92 -79.69
CA PRO A 3 -0.02 4.47 -78.31
C PRO A 3 1.35 4.77 -77.71
N GLY A 4 1.37 5.47 -76.57
CA GLY A 4 2.59 5.67 -75.80
C GLY A 4 3.09 4.34 -75.30
N SER A 5 4.29 3.93 -75.74
CA SER A 5 5.01 2.81 -75.17
C SER A 5 5.40 3.17 -73.74
N TYR A 6 4.78 2.53 -72.75
CA TYR A 6 5.23 2.61 -71.36
C TYR A 6 6.61 1.92 -71.29
N SER A 7 7.69 2.69 -71.26
CA SER A 7 9.01 2.17 -70.92
C SER A 7 9.04 1.96 -69.41
N THR A 8 8.89 0.72 -68.97
CA THR A 8 9.15 0.32 -67.58
C THR A 8 10.65 0.48 -67.34
N ASP A 9 11.02 1.38 -66.42
CA ASP A 9 12.40 1.54 -65.97
C ASP A 9 12.70 0.46 -64.91
N PRO A 10 13.53 -0.55 -65.23
CA PRO A 10 13.81 -1.65 -64.31
C PRO A 10 14.41 -1.17 -62.99
N PHE A 11 15.09 -0.01 -63.00
CA PHE A 11 15.68 0.56 -61.80
C PHE A 11 14.59 1.12 -60.87
N THR A 12 13.64 1.86 -61.42
CA THR A 12 12.47 2.35 -60.68
C THR A 12 11.63 1.20 -60.14
N ASP A 13 11.37 0.15 -60.95
CA ASP A 13 10.62 -1.02 -60.50
C ASP A 13 11.33 -1.79 -59.38
N LEU A 14 12.65 -1.94 -59.47
CA LEU A 14 13.45 -2.57 -58.41
C LEU A 14 13.46 -1.72 -57.13
N LEU A 15 13.59 -0.40 -57.26
CA LEU A 15 13.60 0.53 -56.13
C LEU A 15 12.26 0.51 -55.38
N PHE A 16 11.13 0.53 -56.10
CA PHE A 16 9.80 0.47 -55.50
C PHE A 16 9.54 -0.87 -54.82
N ASN A 17 9.93 -1.99 -55.43
CA ASN A 17 9.79 -3.31 -54.83
C ASN A 17 10.66 -3.47 -53.57
N ALA A 18 11.89 -2.94 -53.59
CA ALA A 18 12.77 -2.93 -52.42
C ALA A 18 12.19 -2.07 -51.27
N LEU A 19 11.68 -0.88 -51.59
CA LEU A 19 11.05 0.01 -50.61
C LEU A 19 9.79 -0.62 -49.98
N LEU A 20 8.96 -1.27 -50.81
CA LEU A 20 7.78 -2.00 -50.37
C LEU A 20 8.18 -3.15 -49.43
N GLY A 21 9.22 -3.91 -49.79
CA GLY A 21 9.76 -4.98 -48.96
C GLY A 21 10.26 -4.48 -47.60
N ILE A 22 11.03 -3.39 -47.57
CA ILE A 22 11.54 -2.80 -46.33
C ILE A 22 10.39 -2.30 -45.45
N THR A 23 9.38 -1.68 -46.05
CA THR A 23 8.20 -1.16 -45.32
C THR A 23 7.38 -2.31 -44.74
N PHE A 24 7.20 -3.41 -45.48
CA PHE A 24 6.54 -4.62 -44.98
C PHE A 24 7.30 -5.24 -43.81
N LEU A 25 8.64 -5.36 -43.92
CA LEU A 25 9.48 -5.86 -42.84
C LEU A 25 9.40 -4.97 -41.59
N PHE A 26 9.31 -3.65 -41.76
CA PHE A 26 9.14 -2.72 -40.65
C PHE A 26 7.78 -2.87 -39.94
N LEU A 27 6.69 -3.04 -40.70
CA LEU A 27 5.36 -3.31 -40.14
C LEU A 27 5.31 -4.66 -39.40
N ILE A 28 5.92 -5.69 -39.96
CA ILE A 28 6.09 -6.98 -39.28
C ILE A 28 6.90 -6.80 -38.00
N ALA A 29 8.02 -6.07 -38.04
CA ALA A 29 8.84 -5.80 -36.87
C ALA A 29 8.06 -5.06 -35.77
N ILE A 30 7.21 -4.08 -36.10
CA ILE A 30 6.33 -3.40 -35.13
C ILE A 30 5.28 -4.38 -34.56
N MET A 31 4.73 -5.26 -35.37
CA MET A 31 3.74 -6.25 -34.92
C MET A 31 4.36 -7.32 -33.99
N PHE A 32 5.62 -7.71 -34.25
CA PHE A 32 6.40 -8.60 -33.39
C PHE A 32 7.03 -7.88 -32.20
N MET A 33 7.21 -6.57 -32.29
CA MET A 33 7.45 -5.69 -31.14
C MET A 33 6.12 -5.56 -30.40
N ASN A 34 5.70 -6.66 -29.77
CA ASN A 34 4.68 -6.65 -28.75
C ASN A 34 5.35 -6.05 -27.51
N PRO A 35 5.15 -4.77 -27.16
CA PRO A 35 5.40 -4.39 -25.79
C PRO A 35 4.36 -5.19 -25.02
N ILE A 36 4.78 -6.31 -24.44
CA ILE A 36 4.07 -6.82 -23.28
C ILE A 36 4.13 -5.60 -22.36
N ALA A 37 3.03 -4.87 -22.28
CA ALA A 37 2.76 -4.01 -21.17
C ALA A 37 2.76 -5.00 -20.02
N LYS A 38 3.96 -5.23 -19.46
CA LYS A 38 4.10 -5.54 -18.06
C LYS A 38 3.56 -4.27 -17.42
N ALA A 39 2.23 -4.16 -17.38
CA ALA A 39 1.52 -3.42 -16.37
C ALA A 39 2.31 -3.74 -15.12
N GLY A 40 3.00 -2.72 -14.61
CA GLY A 40 4.06 -2.90 -13.64
C GLY A 40 3.49 -3.67 -12.49
N ASN A 41 3.67 -4.99 -12.51
CA ASN A 41 3.55 -5.80 -11.32
C ASN A 41 4.87 -5.52 -10.61
N VAL A 42 4.97 -4.29 -10.11
CA VAL A 42 5.87 -3.99 -9.01
C VAL A 42 5.35 -4.94 -7.96
N SER A 43 5.96 -6.12 -7.85
CA SER A 43 5.71 -6.98 -6.72
C SER A 43 6.24 -6.19 -5.55
N LEU A 44 5.36 -5.42 -4.91
CA LEU A 44 5.62 -4.82 -3.62
C LEU A 44 5.96 -6.00 -2.73
N LYS A 45 7.25 -6.18 -2.45
CA LYS A 45 7.74 -7.23 -1.58
C LYS A 45 7.39 -6.78 -0.17
N ALA A 46 6.24 -7.22 0.32
CA ALA A 46 5.89 -7.12 1.72
C ALA A 46 6.58 -8.28 2.45
N GLU A 47 7.39 -7.96 3.46
CA GLU A 47 7.92 -8.98 4.38
C GLU A 47 6.90 -9.25 5.49
N TYR A 48 6.18 -8.19 5.89
CA TYR A 48 5.11 -8.25 6.86
C TYR A 48 4.03 -7.23 6.52
N LEU A 49 2.78 -7.62 6.79
CA LEU A 49 1.62 -6.75 6.69
C LEU A 49 0.97 -6.67 8.08
N ILE A 50 0.78 -5.43 8.53
CA ILE A 50 0.13 -5.09 9.79
C ILE A 50 -1.23 -4.51 9.42
N THR A 51 -2.29 -5.14 9.90
CA THR A 51 -3.65 -4.64 9.71
C THR A 51 -4.27 -4.37 11.05
N ILE A 52 -4.91 -3.22 11.18
CA ILE A 52 -5.74 -2.89 12.32
C ILE A 52 -7.14 -2.61 11.80
N THR A 53 -8.12 -3.22 12.44
CA THR A 53 -9.54 -2.99 12.14
C THR A 53 -10.28 -2.60 13.41
N TRP A 54 -11.36 -1.84 13.29
CA TRP A 54 -12.28 -1.55 14.38
C TRP A 54 -13.72 -1.59 13.85
N PRO A 55 -14.75 -1.60 14.71
CA PRO A 55 -16.12 -1.84 14.27
C PRO A 55 -16.55 -0.97 13.08
N ASP A 56 -17.04 -1.65 12.05
CA ASP A 56 -17.59 -1.06 10.84
C ASP A 56 -18.70 -0.04 11.16
N ASN A 57 -18.85 0.96 10.29
CA ASN A 57 -19.81 2.07 10.44
C ASN A 57 -19.57 2.98 11.66
N ARG A 58 -18.37 2.97 12.25
CA ARG A 58 -18.00 3.97 13.24
C ARG A 58 -17.23 5.13 12.60
N PRO A 59 -17.65 6.39 12.84
CA PRO A 59 -16.98 7.58 12.31
C PRO A 59 -15.68 7.93 13.06
N ASP A 60 -15.23 7.05 13.96
CA ASP A 60 -14.08 7.27 14.82
C ASP A 60 -12.77 7.11 14.04
N ASP A 61 -11.82 7.97 14.34
CA ASP A 61 -10.52 8.05 13.68
C ASP A 61 -9.44 7.44 14.59
N VAL A 62 -8.88 6.30 14.15
CA VAL A 62 -7.89 5.52 14.90
C VAL A 62 -6.64 5.38 14.04
N ASP A 63 -5.57 6.07 14.45
CA ASP A 63 -4.31 6.10 13.72
C ASP A 63 -3.34 5.00 14.16
N ILE A 64 -2.58 4.47 13.20
CA ILE A 64 -1.36 3.70 13.47
C ILE A 64 -0.15 4.61 13.61
N TRP A 65 0.61 4.41 14.69
CA TRP A 65 1.96 4.92 14.84
C TRP A 65 2.92 3.75 14.98
N MET A 66 3.93 3.68 14.12
CA MET A 66 4.88 2.57 14.14
C MET A 66 6.31 3.08 14.07
N GLN A 67 7.19 2.55 14.91
CA GLN A 67 8.61 2.88 14.89
C GLN A 67 9.44 1.67 14.45
N ASP A 68 10.40 1.92 13.56
CA ASP A 68 11.38 0.93 13.12
C ASP A 68 12.61 0.84 14.06
N PRO A 69 13.49 -0.16 13.88
CA PRO A 69 14.69 -0.32 14.72
C PRO A 69 15.71 0.83 14.64
N HIS A 70 15.69 1.63 13.58
CA HIS A 70 16.56 2.80 13.43
C HIS A 70 15.96 4.05 14.07
N GLY A 71 14.73 3.98 14.54
CA GLY A 71 14.02 5.06 15.22
C GLY A 71 13.12 5.89 14.31
N GLU A 72 13.01 5.54 13.02
CA GLU A 72 12.09 6.20 12.09
C GLU A 72 10.65 5.89 12.48
N VAL A 73 9.80 6.92 12.51
CA VAL A 73 8.40 6.80 12.94
C VAL A 73 7.47 7.03 11.75
N LEU A 74 6.66 6.02 11.47
CA LEU A 74 5.54 6.01 10.56
C LEU A 74 4.29 6.57 11.26
N SER A 75 3.56 7.42 10.55
CA SER A 75 2.23 7.94 10.92
C SER A 75 1.54 8.52 9.68
N TYR A 76 0.30 8.99 9.81
CA TYR A 76 -0.38 9.74 8.74
C TYR A 76 0.43 10.96 8.24
N LEU A 77 1.26 11.57 9.10
CA LEU A 77 2.16 12.69 8.76
C LEU A 77 3.38 12.24 7.95
N ASN A 78 3.81 11.01 8.14
CA ASN A 78 4.99 10.42 7.51
C ASN A 78 4.69 8.99 7.05
N LYS A 79 4.05 8.87 5.89
CA LYS A 79 3.55 7.59 5.33
C LYS A 79 4.65 6.67 4.78
N ASP A 80 5.87 7.18 4.64
CA ASP A 80 7.05 6.43 4.20
C ASP A 80 8.19 6.70 5.20
N ALA A 81 8.34 5.81 6.19
CA ALA A 81 9.33 5.96 7.26
C ALA A 81 10.30 4.78 7.26
N GLY A 82 11.53 5.00 6.78
CA GLY A 82 12.52 3.94 6.64
C GLY A 82 12.03 2.83 5.70
N TRP A 83 11.70 1.67 6.28
CA TRP A 83 11.18 0.50 5.55
C TRP A 83 9.70 0.23 5.81
N LEU A 84 9.05 1.12 6.56
CA LEU A 84 7.62 1.10 6.84
C LEU A 84 6.89 1.93 5.79
N HIS A 85 5.71 1.46 5.41
CA HIS A 85 4.81 2.20 4.55
C HIS A 85 3.37 2.09 5.04
N LEU A 86 2.66 3.22 5.09
CA LEU A 86 1.24 3.27 5.40
C LEU A 86 0.44 3.11 4.09
N ASP A 87 0.02 1.88 3.79
CA ASP A 87 -0.73 1.54 2.57
C ASP A 87 -2.16 2.04 2.61
N ARG A 88 -2.78 2.02 3.80
CA ARG A 88 -4.13 2.53 4.00
C ARG A 88 -4.22 3.28 5.32
N ASP A 89 -4.80 4.47 5.21
CA ASP A 89 -5.07 5.47 6.23
C ASP A 89 -6.55 5.83 6.12
N ASP A 90 -7.36 5.35 7.07
CA ASP A 90 -8.81 5.45 7.10
C ASP A 90 -9.26 6.29 8.29
N GLN A 91 -9.73 7.50 7.96
CA GLN A 91 -10.21 8.48 8.92
C GLN A 91 -11.61 8.16 9.48
N GLY A 92 -12.18 6.99 9.19
CA GLY A 92 -13.49 6.55 9.68
C GLY A 92 -14.70 7.11 8.90
N ASN A 93 -14.49 7.87 7.82
CA ASN A 93 -15.59 8.43 7.03
C ASN A 93 -16.05 7.46 5.93
N ILE A 94 -17.34 7.09 6.01
CA ILE A 94 -18.02 6.10 5.17
C ILE A 94 -18.06 6.56 3.71
N THR A 95 -17.08 6.13 2.90
CA THR A 95 -17.19 6.19 1.43
C THR A 95 -16.35 5.12 0.70
N ASP A 96 -16.17 3.93 1.28
CA ASP A 96 -15.68 2.79 0.50
C ASP A 96 -16.83 2.22 -0.34
N THR A 97 -17.03 2.79 -1.52
CA THR A 97 -17.86 2.22 -2.54
C THR A 97 -17.06 1.17 -3.32
N VAL A 98 -17.57 -0.05 -3.41
CA VAL A 98 -17.07 -1.08 -4.32
C VAL A 98 -18.13 -1.43 -5.36
N ILE A 99 -17.70 -1.64 -6.61
CA ILE A 99 -18.59 -2.10 -7.68
C ILE A 99 -18.57 -3.63 -7.70
N ILE A 100 -19.67 -4.25 -7.27
CA ILE A 100 -19.87 -5.69 -7.33
C ILE A 100 -20.96 -5.95 -8.37
N GLU A 101 -20.61 -6.68 -9.45
CA GLU A 101 -21.53 -7.02 -10.54
C GLU A 101 -22.23 -5.80 -11.18
N GLY A 102 -21.55 -4.67 -11.28
CA GLY A 102 -22.09 -3.43 -11.87
C GLY A 102 -23.04 -2.65 -10.96
N ARG A 103 -23.17 -3.05 -9.68
CA ARG A 103 -23.89 -2.30 -8.66
C ARG A 103 -22.91 -1.66 -7.69
N GLU A 104 -23.23 -0.43 -7.33
CA GLU A 104 -22.54 0.30 -6.28
C GLU A 104 -22.94 -0.32 -4.93
N VAL A 105 -21.98 -0.90 -4.22
CA VAL A 105 -22.16 -1.45 -2.88
C VAL A 105 -21.25 -0.69 -1.93
N VAL A 106 -21.84 -0.07 -0.91
CA VAL A 106 -21.06 0.54 0.18
C VAL A 106 -20.56 -0.58 1.08
N TYR A 107 -19.24 -0.65 1.26
CA TYR A 107 -18.56 -1.63 2.11
C TYR A 107 -17.79 -0.90 3.21
N PRO A 108 -18.43 -0.58 4.34
CA PRO A 108 -17.90 0.32 5.35
C PRO A 108 -16.86 -0.37 6.24
N VAL A 109 -15.66 -0.61 5.72
CA VAL A 109 -14.57 -1.23 6.50
C VAL A 109 -13.60 -0.18 6.99
N ASN A 110 -13.54 -0.07 8.31
CA ASN A 110 -12.60 0.77 9.02
C ASN A 110 -11.29 0.01 9.24
N GLN A 111 -10.23 0.42 8.54
CA GLN A 111 -8.94 -0.26 8.64
C GLN A 111 -7.73 0.62 8.35
N GLU A 112 -6.66 0.39 9.10
CA GLU A 112 -5.31 0.90 8.86
C GLU A 112 -4.41 -0.25 8.42
N VAL A 113 -3.59 -0.04 7.37
CA VAL A 113 -2.69 -1.07 6.84
C VAL A 113 -1.28 -0.52 6.69
N VAL A 114 -0.33 -1.20 7.33
CA VAL A 114 1.10 -0.90 7.24
C VAL A 114 1.87 -2.07 6.67
N THR A 115 2.68 -1.83 5.65
CA THR A 115 3.64 -2.80 5.11
C THR A 115 5.06 -2.53 5.61
N ILE A 116 5.73 -3.58 6.05
CA ILE A 116 7.18 -3.60 6.22
C ILE A 116 7.79 -4.10 4.90
N ARG A 117 8.41 -3.21 4.13
CA ARG A 117 8.93 -3.48 2.78
C ARG A 117 10.30 -4.20 2.77
N GLY A 118 10.94 -4.34 3.92
CA GLY A 118 12.24 -4.98 4.05
C GLY A 118 12.52 -5.41 5.49
N ILE A 119 13.25 -6.50 5.65
CA ILE A 119 13.65 -6.99 6.98
C ILE A 119 14.83 -6.16 7.48
N ILE A 120 14.58 -5.32 8.49
CA ILE A 120 15.63 -4.82 9.37
C ILE A 120 15.55 -5.58 10.69
N GLY A 121 16.68 -6.12 11.12
CA GLY A 121 16.78 -6.74 12.43
C GLY A 121 16.75 -5.70 13.55
N GLY A 122 15.94 -5.94 14.58
CA GLY A 122 15.81 -5.07 15.74
C GLY A 122 14.37 -4.92 16.20
N GLU A 123 14.16 -4.02 17.18
CA GLU A 123 12.86 -3.83 17.82
C GLU A 123 11.98 -2.85 17.04
N TYR A 124 10.74 -3.26 16.78
CA TYR A 124 9.66 -2.44 16.25
C TYR A 124 8.65 -2.15 17.36
N THR A 125 8.05 -0.97 17.33
CA THR A 125 6.98 -0.57 18.27
C THR A 125 5.75 -0.17 17.47
N LEU A 126 4.60 -0.75 17.80
CA LEU A 126 3.29 -0.43 17.24
C LEU A 126 2.41 0.19 18.33
N ASN A 127 1.95 1.39 18.06
CA ASN A 127 1.02 2.12 18.89
C ASN A 127 -0.27 2.42 18.11
N LEU A 128 -1.35 2.49 18.86
CA LEU A 128 -2.62 3.03 18.42
C LEU A 128 -2.82 4.41 19.03
N TYR A 129 -3.33 5.34 18.23
CA TYR A 129 -3.74 6.65 18.70
C TYR A 129 -5.20 6.91 18.40
N TYR A 130 -5.99 7.25 19.42
CA TYR A 130 -7.39 7.62 19.21
C TYR A 130 -7.48 9.13 18.90
N TYR A 131 -7.51 9.47 17.60
CA TYR A 131 -7.45 10.84 17.12
C TYR A 131 -8.76 11.60 17.31
N GLU A 132 -9.87 11.05 16.82
CA GLU A 132 -11.16 11.73 16.89
C GLU A 132 -12.31 10.77 17.23
N ASN A 133 -13.02 11.06 18.31
CA ASN A 133 -14.22 10.34 18.71
C ASN A 133 -15.45 11.06 18.17
N ARG A 134 -15.89 10.70 16.97
CA ARG A 134 -17.10 11.25 16.36
C ARG A 134 -18.35 10.52 16.81
N SER A 135 -18.22 9.27 17.27
CA SER A 135 -19.36 8.46 17.74
C SER A 135 -19.85 8.83 19.16
N ASN A 136 -19.04 9.58 19.94
CA ASN A 136 -19.17 9.77 21.39
C ASN A 136 -19.16 8.46 22.20
N LEU A 137 -18.64 7.38 21.65
CA LEU A 137 -18.51 6.09 22.30
C LEU A 137 -17.03 5.69 22.41
N PRO A 138 -16.63 4.90 23.41
CA PRO A 138 -15.30 4.30 23.41
C PRO A 138 -15.16 3.38 22.20
N VAL A 139 -13.98 3.32 21.57
CA VAL A 139 -13.70 2.34 20.52
C VAL A 139 -13.33 1.04 21.23
N THR A 140 -14.25 0.08 21.12
CA THR A 140 -14.10 -1.27 21.64
C THR A 140 -13.75 -2.19 20.48
N GLU A 141 -12.87 -3.17 20.73
CA GLU A 141 -12.51 -4.21 19.73
C GLU A 141 -11.70 -3.67 18.55
N VAL A 142 -10.63 -2.93 18.83
CA VAL A 142 -9.59 -2.67 17.83
C VAL A 142 -8.75 -3.94 17.70
N ASN A 143 -8.73 -4.54 16.51
CA ASN A 143 -8.12 -5.83 16.24
C ASN A 143 -6.84 -5.66 15.41
N PRO A 144 -5.68 -5.44 16.06
CA PRO A 144 -4.38 -5.48 15.41
C PRO A 144 -3.98 -6.91 15.06
N SER A 145 -3.42 -7.06 13.86
CA SER A 145 -2.88 -8.31 13.35
C SER A 145 -1.60 -8.07 12.58
N LEU A 146 -0.70 -9.04 12.65
CA LEU A 146 0.52 -9.12 11.86
C LEU A 146 0.49 -10.46 11.14
N GLU A 147 0.50 -10.43 9.79
CA GLU A 147 0.15 -11.59 8.95
C GLU A 147 0.82 -12.90 9.46
N LEU A 148 -0.02 -13.82 9.94
CA LEU A 148 0.27 -15.19 10.40
C LEU A 148 1.02 -15.39 11.74
N VAL A 149 1.36 -14.34 12.50
CA VAL A 149 2.16 -14.51 13.74
C VAL A 149 1.61 -13.82 14.99
N TYR A 150 0.66 -12.89 14.86
CA TYR A 150 0.11 -12.17 16.01
C TYR A 150 -1.32 -11.66 15.76
N TYR A 151 -2.14 -11.74 16.80
CA TYR A 151 -3.48 -11.17 16.88
C TYR A 151 -3.73 -10.72 18.32
N ASP A 152 -4.39 -9.57 18.49
CA ASP A 152 -4.77 -9.04 19.79
C ASP A 152 -6.06 -8.21 19.67
N GLU A 153 -6.67 -7.88 20.81
CA GLU A 153 -7.86 -7.03 20.90
C GLU A 153 -7.62 -5.90 21.90
N VAL A 154 -7.78 -4.68 21.44
CA VAL A 154 -7.44 -3.47 22.20
C VAL A 154 -8.67 -2.58 22.34
N VAL A 155 -8.89 -2.09 23.56
CA VAL A 155 -9.87 -1.03 23.84
C VAL A 155 -9.15 0.31 23.96
N LEU A 156 -9.69 1.32 23.26
CA LEU A 156 -9.30 2.73 23.35
C LEU A 156 -10.43 3.50 24.05
N GLU A 157 -10.18 3.92 25.28
CA GLU A 157 -11.21 4.41 26.20
C GLU A 157 -11.72 5.82 25.84
N ARG A 158 -10.86 6.67 25.29
CA ARG A 158 -11.13 8.08 25.00
C ARG A 158 -10.14 8.63 23.95
N VAL A 159 -10.48 9.78 23.38
CA VAL A 159 -9.60 10.56 22.50
C VAL A 159 -8.30 10.97 23.20
N ASP A 160 -7.28 11.26 22.41
CA ASP A 160 -5.95 11.67 22.85
C ASP A 160 -5.27 10.64 23.75
N VAL A 161 -5.56 9.36 23.51
CA VAL A 161 -4.86 8.24 24.14
C VAL A 161 -3.99 7.56 23.11
N GLU A 162 -2.71 7.49 23.43
CA GLU A 162 -1.74 6.62 22.76
C GLU A 162 -1.55 5.34 23.57
N LYS A 163 -1.68 4.19 22.91
CA LYS A 163 -1.49 2.88 23.55
C LYS A 163 -0.51 2.05 22.75
N THR A 164 0.57 1.63 23.41
CA THR A 164 1.46 0.61 22.86
C THR A 164 0.77 -0.74 22.84
N VAL A 165 0.51 -1.21 21.63
CA VAL A 165 -0.16 -2.48 21.38
C VAL A 165 0.84 -3.62 21.34
N LEU A 166 1.93 -3.41 20.59
CA LEU A 166 2.88 -4.48 20.33
C LEU A 166 4.29 -3.91 20.20
N ARG A 167 5.23 -4.50 20.92
CA ARG A 167 6.66 -4.38 20.66
C ARG A 167 7.21 -5.75 20.33
N PHE A 168 7.95 -5.84 19.26
CA PHE A 168 8.50 -7.11 18.78
C PHE A 168 9.85 -6.91 18.15
N THR A 169 10.65 -7.97 18.08
CA THR A 169 11.94 -7.96 17.41
C THR A 169 11.87 -8.82 16.16
N LEU A 170 12.37 -8.30 15.04
CA LEU A 170 12.74 -9.15 13.91
C LEU A 170 14.22 -9.48 14.00
N SER A 171 14.61 -10.74 13.78
CA SER A 171 16.01 -11.09 13.56
C SER A 171 16.47 -10.67 12.16
N GLY A 172 17.78 -10.72 11.88
CA GLY A 172 18.32 -10.34 10.56
C GLY A 172 17.88 -11.24 9.40
N ASP A 173 17.36 -12.44 9.69
CA ASP A 173 16.70 -13.35 8.74
C ASP A 173 15.17 -13.17 8.70
N GLY A 174 14.64 -12.18 9.42
CA GLY A 174 13.23 -11.79 9.39
C GLY A 174 12.33 -12.56 10.31
N LYS A 175 12.85 -13.41 11.22
CA LYS A 175 12.00 -14.13 12.16
C LYS A 175 11.48 -13.22 13.25
N PHE A 176 10.18 -13.29 13.47
CA PHE A 176 9.47 -12.61 14.54
C PHE A 176 9.75 -13.23 15.91
N GLN A 177 10.18 -12.41 16.88
CA GLN A 177 10.64 -12.82 18.21
C GLN A 177 10.37 -11.72 19.26
N ASN A 178 10.52 -12.07 20.55
CA ASN A 178 10.54 -11.12 21.68
C ASN A 178 9.36 -10.12 21.74
N ILE A 179 8.15 -10.64 21.92
CA ILE A 179 6.95 -9.81 22.13
C ILE A 179 6.97 -9.18 23.53
N ASN A 180 6.62 -7.90 23.62
CA ASN A 180 6.25 -7.23 24.87
C ASN A 180 5.27 -6.07 24.62
N HIS A 181 4.74 -5.49 25.70
CA HIS A 181 3.75 -4.41 25.66
C HIS A 181 4.19 -3.21 26.51
N ASN A 182 5.51 -3.04 26.71
CA ASN A 182 6.03 -1.96 27.54
C ASN A 182 5.72 -0.60 26.90
N PRO A 183 5.06 0.33 27.61
CA PRO A 183 4.66 1.61 27.05
C PRO A 183 5.82 2.41 26.44
N LYS A 184 5.56 3.02 25.29
CA LYS A 184 6.47 3.96 24.61
C LYS A 184 5.64 4.99 23.87
N THR A 185 5.95 6.27 24.04
CA THR A 185 5.29 7.36 23.28
C THR A 185 6.00 7.54 21.95
N LEU A 186 5.23 7.49 20.86
CA LEU A 186 5.67 7.75 19.49
C LEU A 186 5.04 9.03 18.93
N THR A 187 3.85 9.38 19.40
CA THR A 187 3.18 10.61 18.95
C THR A 187 3.96 11.85 19.36
N ASN A 188 3.92 12.88 18.50
CA ASN A 188 4.48 14.20 18.81
C ASN A 188 3.50 15.08 19.59
N TYR A 189 2.37 14.52 20.02
CA TYR A 189 1.38 15.23 20.82
C TYR A 189 1.85 15.36 22.26
N ASN A 190 1.62 16.52 22.87
CA ASN A 190 1.81 16.67 24.31
C ASN A 190 0.65 15.98 25.04
N LEU A 191 0.72 14.65 25.13
CA LEU A 191 -0.25 13.87 25.87
C LEU A 191 -0.06 14.15 27.36
N GLU A 192 -1.05 14.75 28.01
CA GLU A 192 -0.99 14.95 29.46
C GLU A 192 -1.01 13.57 30.15
N VAL A 193 0.14 13.13 30.66
CA VAL A 193 0.23 11.96 31.54
C VAL A 193 -0.42 12.36 32.87
N ARG A 194 -1.71 12.07 33.02
CA ARG A 194 -2.40 12.20 34.30
C ARG A 194 -2.45 10.84 34.99
N ASN A 195 -1.73 10.76 36.12
CA ASN A 195 -1.73 9.65 37.07
C ASN A 195 -3.13 9.35 37.61
#